data_AF-A0A348YCY9-F1
#
_entry.id   AF-A0A348YCY9-F1
#
_cell.length_a   1.000
_cell.length_b   1.000
_cell.length_c   1.000
_cell.angle_alpha   90.00
_cell.angle_beta   90.00
_cell.angle_gamma   90.00
#
_symmetry.space_group_name_H-M   'P 1'
#
loop_
_entity.id
_entity.type
_entity.pdbx_description
1 polymer ?
#
loop_
_entity_poly.entity_id
_entity_poly.type
_entity_poly.pdbx_seq_one_letter_code
_entity_poly.pdbx_strand_id
1 'polypeptide(L)'
;EIDWQGALQVKKIFNDAIMVFILPPSLSTLRQRLSTRGQDTVEVIEQRLAGAVNEMAQYVNSDYVIINDSFEVALTELKAIIVADRQTLSRQQQRYHRTITNLLNNKAED
;
A
#
# COMPACT_ATOMS: atom_id res chain seq x y z
N GLU A 1 -0.30 -5.77 11.99
CA GLU A 1 0.68 -5.24 11.02
C GLU A 1 1.34 -6.45 10.37
N ILE A 2 1.52 -6.46 9.04
CA ILE A 2 2.21 -7.52 8.31
C ILE A 2 3.58 -6.96 7.93
N ASP A 3 4.65 -7.68 8.22
CA ASP A 3 6.00 -7.29 7.81
C ASP A 3 6.23 -7.58 6.30
N TRP A 4 7.39 -7.19 5.79
CA TRP A 4 7.71 -7.39 4.36
C TRP A 4 7.75 -8.89 3.98
N GLN A 5 8.12 -9.78 4.91
CA GLN A 5 8.18 -11.22 4.65
C GLN A 5 6.78 -11.81 4.49
N GLY A 6 5.86 -11.46 5.39
CA GLY A 6 4.46 -11.84 5.30
C GLY A 6 3.79 -11.26 4.06
N ALA A 7 4.11 -10.01 3.68
CA ALA A 7 3.60 -9.40 2.45
C ALA A 7 4.05 -10.19 1.20
N LEU A 8 5.32 -10.61 1.14
CA LEU A 8 5.83 -11.47 0.07
C LEU A 8 5.15 -12.84 0.04
N GLN A 9 4.83 -13.43 1.20
CA GLN A 9 4.08 -14.69 1.25
C GLN A 9 2.67 -14.52 0.68
N VAL A 10 1.99 -13.43 1.01
CA VAL A 10 0.67 -13.10 0.44
C VAL A 10 0.77 -12.95 -1.08
N LYS A 11 1.75 -12.22 -1.61
CA LYS A 11 1.95 -12.05 -3.06
C LYS A 11 2.21 -13.37 -3.79
N LYS A 12 2.86 -14.35 -3.15
CA LYS A 12 3.07 -15.69 -3.72
C LYS A 12 1.78 -16.51 -3.82
N ILE A 13 0.84 -16.29 -2.90
CA ILE A 13 -0.47 -16.97 -2.89
C ILE A 13 -1.44 -16.25 -3.84
N PHE A 14 -1.39 -14.92 -3.84
CA PHE A 14 -2.24 -14.04 -4.64
C PHE A 14 -1.37 -13.21 -5.59
N ASN A 15 -1.06 -13.78 -6.76
CA ASN A 15 -0.18 -13.13 -7.74
C ASN A 15 -0.70 -11.78 -8.23
N ASP A 16 -2.02 -11.55 -8.17
CA ASP A 16 -2.69 -10.31 -8.55
C ASP A 16 -2.79 -9.29 -7.39
N ALA A 17 -2.31 -9.63 -6.19
CA ALA A 17 -2.28 -8.70 -5.08
C ALA A 17 -1.36 -7.52 -5.40
N ILE A 18 -1.79 -6.30 -5.10
CA ILE A 18 -0.96 -5.09 -5.26
C ILE A 18 -0.27 -4.80 -3.93
N MET A 19 1.06 -4.75 -3.95
CA MET A 19 1.89 -4.40 -2.81
C MET A 19 2.17 -2.90 -2.81
N VAL A 20 1.82 -2.24 -1.71
CA VAL A 20 2.06 -0.81 -1.49
C VAL A 20 2.97 -0.66 -0.28
N PHE A 21 4.15 -0.08 -0.48
CA PHE A 21 5.07 0.25 0.61
C PHE A 21 4.90 1.71 1.03
N ILE A 22 4.97 1.98 2.33
CA ILE A 22 4.89 3.35 2.86
C ILE A 22 6.22 3.70 3.54
N LEU A 23 6.92 4.68 2.99
CA LEU A 23 8.18 5.20 3.55
C LEU A 23 7.95 6.50 4.31
N PRO A 24 8.72 6.79 5.38
CA PRO A 24 8.81 8.13 5.93
C PRO A 24 9.55 9.06 4.95
N PRO A 25 9.38 10.39 5.05
CA PRO A 25 10.10 11.36 4.23
C PRO A 25 11.60 11.42 4.56
N SER A 26 11.98 11.00 5.77
CA SER A 26 13.36 11.02 6.25
C SER A 26 13.53 10.12 7.48
N LEU A 27 14.79 9.74 7.75
CA LEU A 27 15.15 9.03 8.99
C LEU A 27 14.94 9.88 10.25
N SER A 28 15.12 11.21 10.15
CA SER A 28 14.88 12.11 11.29
C SER A 28 13.41 12.14 11.67
N THR A 29 12.50 12.18 10.68
CA THR A 29 11.06 12.10 10.92
C THR A 29 10.68 10.75 11.51
N LEU A 30 11.28 9.65 11.04
CA LEU A 30 11.07 8.32 11.62
C LEU A 30 11.52 8.26 13.10
N ARG A 31 12.72 8.78 13.40
CA ARG A 31 13.23 8.90 14.77
C ARG A 31 12.26 9.68 15.65
N GLN A 32 11.81 10.86 15.20
CA GLN A 32 10.87 11.69 15.93
C GLN A 32 9.55 10.97 16.20
N ARG A 33 9.01 10.23 15.23
CA ARG A 33 7.78 9.43 15.38
C ARG A 33 7.96 8.31 16.41
N LEU A 34 9.11 7.63 16.42
CA LEU A 34 9.44 6.60 17.41
C LEU A 34 9.58 7.20 18.82
N SER A 35 10.25 8.34 18.94
CA SER A 35 10.41 9.06 20.23
C SER A 35 9.07 9.55 20.80
N THR A 36 8.17 10.06 19.95
CA THR A 36 6.86 10.59 20.38
C THR A 36 5.91 9.51 20.88
N ARG A 37 6.11 8.25 20.46
CA ARG A 37 5.28 7.12 20.93
C ARG A 37 5.55 6.74 22.39
N GLY A 38 6.65 7.22 22.98
CA GLY A 38 6.93 7.21 24.42
C GLY A 38 7.18 5.81 25.01
N GLN A 39 8.39 5.61 25.56
CA GLN A 39 8.84 4.59 26.55
C GLN A 39 10.22 3.98 26.23
N ASP A 40 10.73 4.19 25.01
CA ASP A 40 12.04 3.65 24.62
C ASP A 40 13.17 4.60 25.00
N THR A 41 14.29 4.05 25.48
CA THR A 41 15.53 4.80 25.66
C THR A 41 16.14 5.18 24.31
N VAL A 42 17.08 6.12 24.31
CA VAL A 42 17.79 6.54 23.09
C VAL A 42 18.45 5.32 22.40
N GLU A 43 19.03 4.41 23.17
CA GLU A 43 19.67 3.19 22.65
C GLU A 43 18.67 2.27 21.94
N VAL A 44 17.46 2.12 22.49
CA VAL A 44 16.39 1.31 21.89
C VAL A 44 15.89 1.96 20.59
N ILE A 45 15.79 3.29 20.55
CA ILE A 45 15.39 4.02 19.34
C ILE A 45 16.42 3.82 18.22
N GLU A 46 17.72 3.92 18.51
CA GLU A 46 18.77 3.70 17.51
C GLU A 46 18.78 2.25 16.99
N GLN A 47 18.59 1.27 17.87
CA GLN A 47 18.46 -0.14 17.45
C GLN A 47 17.25 -0.35 16.53
N ARG A 48 16.10 0.25 16.84
CA ARG A 48 14.89 0.17 16.00
C ARG A 48 15.09 0.89 14.67
N LEU A 49 15.75 2.04 14.65
CA LEU A 49 16.07 2.76 13.42
C LEU A 49 16.99 1.95 12.51
N ALA A 50 18.02 1.29 13.07
CA ALA A 50 18.90 0.42 12.31
C ALA A 50 18.14 -0.76 11.68
N GLY A 51 17.22 -1.38 12.43
CA GLY A 51 16.31 -2.39 11.91
C GLY A 51 15.42 -1.87 10.79
N ALA A 52 14.84 -0.68 10.99
CA ALA A 52 13.94 -0.05 10.03
C ALA A 52 14.62 0.25 8.68
N VAL A 53 15.92 0.59 8.65
CA VAL A 53 16.65 0.80 7.38
C VAL A 53 16.68 -0.49 6.55
N ASN A 54 16.97 -1.62 7.19
CA ASN A 54 17.01 -2.93 6.51
C ASN A 54 15.61 -3.34 6.02
N GLU A 55 14.57 -3.06 6.80
CA GLU A 55 13.18 -3.30 6.39
C GLU A 55 12.76 -2.38 5.24
N MET A 56 13.08 -1.08 5.31
CA MET A 56 12.76 -0.11 4.26
C MET A 56 13.43 -0.47 2.94
N ALA A 57 14.64 -1.06 2.94
CA ALA A 57 15.31 -1.53 1.73
C ALA A 57 14.48 -2.54 0.92
N GLN A 58 13.50 -3.21 1.54
CA GLN A 58 12.61 -4.16 0.88
C GLN A 58 11.52 -3.50 0.04
N TYR A 59 11.44 -2.16 0.01
CA TYR A 59 10.49 -1.41 -0.82
C TYR A 59 10.53 -1.82 -2.30
N VAL A 60 11.70 -2.26 -2.78
CA VAL A 60 11.93 -2.70 -4.17
C VAL A 60 11.05 -3.88 -4.60
N ASN A 61 10.48 -4.60 -3.64
CA ASN A 61 9.56 -5.70 -3.92
C ASN A 61 8.12 -5.22 -4.17
N SER A 62 7.79 -3.96 -3.91
CA SER A 62 6.41 -3.45 -3.98
C SER A 62 6.05 -2.89 -5.35
N ASP A 63 4.77 -2.97 -5.71
CA ASP A 63 4.25 -2.41 -6.96
C ASP A 63 4.17 -0.87 -6.88
N TYR A 64 3.92 -0.32 -5.69
CA TYR A 64 3.87 1.13 -5.43
C TYR A 64 4.62 1.50 -4.15
N VAL A 65 5.12 2.74 -4.11
CA VAL A 65 5.72 3.35 -2.92
C VAL A 65 5.07 4.70 -2.67
N ILE A 66 4.68 4.95 -1.42
CA ILE A 66 4.12 6.22 -0.94
C ILE A 66 5.10 6.83 0.08
N ILE A 67 5.45 8.11 -0.09
CA ILE A 67 6.21 8.85 0.91
C ILE A 67 5.25 9.56 1.86
N ASN A 68 5.14 9.08 3.09
CA ASN A 68 4.24 9.61 4.10
C ASN A 68 4.86 10.79 4.86
N ASP A 69 5.03 11.90 4.16
CA ASP A 69 5.39 13.20 4.72
C ASP A 69 4.17 13.88 5.38
N SER A 70 3.09 14.01 4.60
CA SER A 70 1.78 14.48 5.05
C SER A 70 0.77 13.33 5.02
N PHE A 71 0.09 13.11 6.15
CA PHE A 71 -0.90 12.05 6.30
C PHE A 71 -2.03 12.17 5.27
N GLU A 72 -2.57 13.38 5.05
CA GLU A 72 -3.68 13.60 4.12
C GLU A 72 -3.28 13.34 2.67
N VAL A 73 -2.03 13.68 2.31
CA VAL A 73 -1.49 13.41 0.96
C VAL A 73 -1.30 11.91 0.78
N ALA A 74 -0.63 11.24 1.71
CA ALA A 74 -0.40 9.80 1.64
C ALA A 74 -1.71 9.00 1.63
N LEU A 75 -2.72 9.44 2.38
CA LEU A 75 -4.06 8.84 2.36
C LEU A 75 -4.73 9.01 1.00
N THR A 76 -4.59 10.18 0.39
CA THR A 76 -5.14 10.47 -0.95
C THR A 76 -4.46 9.61 -2.01
N GLU A 77 -3.14 9.49 -1.96
CA GLU A 77 -2.35 8.63 -2.87
C GLU A 77 -2.73 7.15 -2.73
N LEU A 78 -2.87 6.65 -1.49
CA LEU A 78 -3.30 5.28 -1.23
C LEU A 78 -4.71 5.03 -1.79
N LYS A 79 -5.65 5.95 -1.55
CA LYS A 79 -7.01 5.87 -2.13
C LYS A 79 -6.96 5.85 -3.65
N ALA A 80 -6.09 6.67 -4.26
CA ALA A 80 -5.94 6.72 -5.71
C ALA A 80 -5.47 5.38 -6.28
N ILE A 81 -4.49 4.73 -5.66
CA ILE A 81 -4.02 3.38 -6.07
C ILE A 81 -5.18 2.37 -6.02
N ILE A 82 -5.93 2.34 -4.92
CA ILE A 82 -7.06 1.41 -4.75
C ILE A 82 -8.16 1.69 -5.79
N VAL A 83 -8.47 2.96 -6.05
CA VAL A 83 -9.47 3.34 -7.04
C VAL A 83 -9.01 2.96 -8.44
N ALA A 84 -7.76 3.25 -8.80
CA ALA A 84 -7.20 2.93 -10.12
C ALA A 84 -7.22 1.42 -10.38
N ASP A 85 -6.78 0.60 -9.42
CA ASP A 85 -6.84 -0.86 -9.54
C ASP A 85 -8.26 -1.36 -9.78
N ARG A 86 -9.24 -0.82 -9.04
CA ARG A 86 -10.67 -1.16 -9.21
C ARG A 86 -11.22 -0.82 -10.60
N GLN A 87 -10.61 0.13 -11.33
CA GLN A 87 -11.03 0.52 -12.67
C GLN A 87 -10.34 -0.28 -13.79
N THR A 88 -9.49 -1.25 -13.47
CA THR A 88 -8.89 -2.14 -14.47
C THR A 88 -9.98 -2.88 -15.26
N LEU A 89 -9.72 -3.16 -16.55
CA LEU A 89 -10.68 -3.80 -17.44
C LEU A 89 -11.21 -5.13 -16.86
N SER A 90 -10.33 -5.98 -16.34
CA SER A 90 -10.69 -7.27 -15.75
C SER A 90 -11.69 -7.10 -14.60
N ARG A 91 -11.43 -6.17 -13.67
CA ARG A 91 -12.31 -5.91 -12.52
C ARG A 91 -13.62 -5.28 -12.95
N GLN A 92 -13.60 -4.35 -13.90
CA GLN A 92 -14.81 -3.69 -14.40
C GLN A 92 -15.69 -4.64 -15.20
N GLN A 93 -15.11 -5.51 -16.04
CA GLN A 93 -15.84 -6.58 -16.74
C GLN A 93 -16.50 -7.56 -15.78
N GLN A 94 -15.80 -7.94 -14.71
CA GLN A 94 -16.37 -8.81 -13.68
C GLN A 94 -17.49 -8.09 -12.89
N ARG A 95 -17.25 -6.85 -12.46
CA ARG A 95 -18.18 -6.07 -11.64
C ARG A 95 -19.45 -5.66 -12.38
N TYR A 96 -19.33 -5.23 -13.63
CA TYR A 96 -20.42 -4.70 -14.44
C TYR A 96 -20.80 -5.64 -15.59
N HIS A 97 -20.54 -6.94 -15.45
CA HIS A 97 -20.77 -7.94 -16.49
C HIS A 97 -22.15 -7.79 -17.14
N ARG A 98 -23.22 -7.79 -16.34
CA ARG A 98 -24.61 -7.67 -16.82
C ARG A 98 -24.84 -6.36 -17.57
N THR A 99 -24.46 -5.22 -16.99
CA THR A 99 -24.64 -3.90 -17.60
C THR A 99 -23.91 -3.81 -18.95
N ILE A 100 -22.66 -4.28 -19.01
CA ILE A 100 -21.87 -4.30 -20.25
C ILE A 100 -22.54 -5.20 -21.29
N THR A 101 -22.96 -6.40 -20.92
CA THR A 101 -23.65 -7.33 -21.82
C THR A 101 -24.97 -6.75 -22.35
N ASN A 102 -25.76 -6.07 -21.51
CA ASN A 102 -27.02 -5.44 -21.93
C ASN A 102 -26.77 -4.31 -22.94
N LEU A 103 -25.81 -3.43 -22.65
CA LEU A 103 -25.42 -2.33 -23.54
C LEU A 103 -24.96 -2.83 -24.91
N LEU A 104 -24.18 -3.91 -24.96
CA LEU A 104 -23.65 -4.46 -26.21
C LEU A 104 -24.70 -5.26 -27.01
N ASN A 105 -25.69 -5.85 -26.34
CA ASN A 105 -26.75 -6.63 -26.99
C ASN A 105 -28.01 -5.81 -27.28
N ASN A 106 -27.98 -4.50 -27.00
CA ASN A 106 -29.10 -3.57 -27.20
C ASN A 106 -30.41 -4.04 -26.52
N LYS A 107 -30.28 -4.74 -25.39
CA LYS A 107 -31.42 -5.14 -24.55
C LYS A 107 -31.64 -4.03 -23.53
N ALA A 108 -32.71 -3.26 -23.71
CA ALA A 108 -33.21 -2.37 -22.67
C ALA A 108 -33.50 -3.19 -21.40
N GLU A 109 -33.16 -2.66 -20.23
CA GLU A 109 -33.51 -3.27 -18.96
C GLU A 109 -35.04 -3.21 -18.81
N ASP A 110 -35.70 -4.38 -18.88
CA ASP A 110 -37.06 -4.58 -18.36
C ASP A 110 -37.04 -4.60 -16.82
#